data_AF-A0A962ZBV7-F1
#
_entry.id   AF-A0A962ZBV7-F1
#
_cell.length_a   1.000
_cell.length_b   1.000
_cell.length_c   1.000
_cell.angle_alpha   90.00
_cell.angle_beta   90.00
_cell.angle_gamma   90.00
#
_symmetry.space_group_name_H-M   'P 1'
#
loop_
_entity.id
_entity.type
_entity.pdbx_description
1 polymer ?
#
loop_
_entity_poly.entity_id
_entity_poly.type
_entity_poly.pdbx_seq_one_letter_code
_entity_poly.pdbx_strand_id
1 'polypeptide(L)' 'MIPDTPSSRPGTYRRPCPECGKGARDDALAVTRKHDGSLVWYCHRCGYSGKWWPDEGGKPVLRRHKVAIEASAPD' A
#
# COMPACT_ATOMS: atom_id res chain seq x y z
N MET A 1 -36.62 0.32 -0.44
CA MET A 1 -35.35 0.89 0.05
C MET A 1 -34.32 -0.22 0.00
N ILE A 2 -33.29 -0.07 -0.82
CA ILE A 2 -32.24 -1.08 -1.03
C ILE A 2 -31.28 -0.99 0.17
N PRO A 3 -30.87 -2.11 0.80
CA PRO A 3 -29.98 -2.06 1.95
C PRO A 3 -28.57 -1.64 1.50
N ASP A 4 -28.20 -0.39 1.77
CA ASP A 4 -26.81 0.07 1.64
C ASP A 4 -26.00 -0.53 2.80
N THR A 5 -25.64 -1.81 2.66
CA THR A 5 -24.56 -2.38 3.45
C THR A 5 -23.32 -2.43 2.57
N PRO A 6 -22.42 -1.46 2.76
CA PRO A 6 -21.02 -1.84 2.88
C PRO A 6 -20.38 -1.13 4.08
N SER A 7 -20.15 -1.86 5.18
CA SER A 7 -19.39 -1.43 6.38
C SER A 7 -17.92 -1.07 6.12
N SER A 8 -17.56 -0.81 4.87
CA SER A 8 -16.20 -0.49 4.46
C SER A 8 -16.25 0.82 3.70
N ARG A 9 -16.30 1.90 4.48
CA ARG A 9 -16.34 3.27 3.95
C ARG A 9 -15.11 3.49 3.05
N PRO A 10 -15.27 4.07 1.85
CA PRO A 10 -14.13 4.52 1.09
C PRO A 10 -13.39 5.61 1.87
N GLY A 11 -12.08 5.63 1.74
CA GLY A 11 -11.24 6.54 2.52
C GLY A 11 -9.75 6.28 2.31
N THR A 12 -8.94 7.29 2.66
CA THR A 12 -7.48 7.18 2.71
C THR A 12 -7.04 6.95 4.13
N TYR A 13 -6.32 5.85 4.34
CA TYR A 13 -5.79 5.39 5.61
C TYR A 13 -4.26 5.42 5.54
N ARG A 14 -3.60 5.90 6.59
CA ARG A 14 -2.15 5.79 6.70
C ARG A 14 -1.79 4.62 7.59
N ARG A 15 -0.77 3.87 7.17
CA ARG A 15 -0.29 2.68 7.86
C ARG A 15 1.24 2.63 7.83
N PRO A 16 1.86 1.86 8.73
CA PRO A 16 3.27 1.53 8.63
C PRO A 16 3.55 0.69 7.37
N CYS A 17 4.60 1.05 6.63
CA CYS A 17 5.04 0.27 5.47
C CYS A 17 5.78 -1.01 5.92
N PRO A 18 5.33 -2.22 5.53
CA PRO A 18 5.99 -3.47 5.90
C PRO A 18 7.39 -3.63 5.30
N GLU A 19 7.64 -3.04 4.12
CA GLU A 19 8.93 -3.13 3.41
C GLU A 19 9.98 -2.18 3.98
N CYS A 20 9.58 -1.04 4.55
CA CYS A 20 10.54 -0.06 5.07
C CYS A 20 11.12 -0.45 6.43
N GLY A 21 10.43 -1.28 7.21
CA GLY A 21 10.89 -1.80 8.50
C GLY A 21 11.24 -0.78 9.59
N LYS A 22 11.03 0.52 9.37
CA LYS A 22 11.51 1.60 10.25
C LYS A 22 10.50 2.02 11.33
N GLY A 23 10.12 1.10 12.21
CA GLY A 23 9.45 1.41 13.48
C GLY A 23 8.07 2.11 13.42
N ALA A 24 7.41 2.22 14.58
CA ALA A 24 6.00 2.62 14.72
C ALA A 24 5.63 4.08 14.32
N ARG A 25 6.59 4.91 13.90
CA ARG A 25 6.37 6.32 13.52
C ARG A 25 6.20 6.54 12.01
N ASP A 26 6.12 5.45 11.26
CA ASP A 26 6.31 5.49 9.82
C ASP A 26 5.02 5.37 9.02
N ASP A 27 4.16 6.39 9.10
CA ASP A 27 2.93 6.52 8.31
C ASP A 27 3.20 6.86 6.83
N ALA A 28 4.26 6.28 6.27
CA ALA A 28 4.71 6.51 4.90
C ALA A 28 3.84 5.78 3.87
N LEU A 29 3.09 4.74 4.28
CA LEU A 29 2.17 4.00 3.41
C LEU A 29 0.77 4.63 3.45
N ALA A 30 0.39 5.24 2.33
CA ALA A 30 -0.97 5.70 2.08
C ALA A 30 -1.77 4.58 1.42
N VAL A 31 -2.88 4.16 2.03
CA VAL A 31 -3.79 3.13 1.55
C VAL A 31 -5.14 3.78 1.28
N THR A 32 -5.58 3.81 0.03
CA THR A 32 -6.88 4.39 -0.36
C THR A 32 -7.83 3.31 -0.81
N ARG A 33 -8.99 3.24 -0.15
CA ARG A 33 -10.09 2.35 -0.49
C ARG A 33 -11.14 3.09 -1.30
N LYS A 34 -11.50 2.53 -2.45
CA LYS A 34 -12.54 3.07 -3.34
C LYS A 34 -13.91 2.46 -3.02
N HIS A 35 -14.96 3.10 -3.51
CA HIS A 35 -16.34 2.65 -3.31
C HIS A 35 -16.60 1.30 -4.00
N ASP A 36 -15.90 1.05 -5.09
CA ASP A 36 -15.94 -0.18 -5.90
C ASP A 36 -15.28 -1.39 -5.22
N GLY A 37 -14.76 -1.23 -3.99
CA GLY A 37 -13.99 -2.25 -3.29
C GLY A 37 -12.54 -2.40 -3.78
N SER A 38 -12.13 -1.63 -4.80
CA SER A 38 -10.72 -1.56 -5.19
C SER A 38 -9.89 -0.85 -4.12
N LEU A 39 -8.69 -1.34 -3.89
CA LEU A 39 -7.74 -0.82 -2.91
C LEU A 39 -6.47 -0.42 -3.63
N VAL A 40 -5.98 0.79 -3.40
CA VAL A 40 -4.67 1.24 -3.91
C VAL A 40 -3.80 1.64 -2.74
N TRP A 41 -2.50 1.33 -2.81
CA TRP A 41 -1.56 1.75 -1.78
C TRP A 41 -0.25 2.23 -2.37
N TYR A 42 0.36 3.21 -1.69
CA TYR A 42 1.59 3.84 -2.11
C TYR A 42 2.43 4.26 -0.89
N CYS A 43 3.70 3.88 -0.88
CA CYS A 43 4.68 4.25 0.12
C CYS A 43 5.60 5.33 -0.41
N HIS A 44 5.56 6.51 0.22
CA HIS A 44 6.39 7.66 -0.15
C HIS A 44 7.88 7.50 0.16
N ARG A 45 8.27 6.41 0.87
CA ARG A 45 9.65 6.19 1.29
C ARG A 45 10.41 5.24 0.38
N CYS A 46 9.88 4.03 0.18
CA CYS A 46 10.53 3.01 -0.66
C CYS A 46 9.92 2.93 -2.07
N GLY A 47 8.88 3.71 -2.37
CA GLY A 47 8.14 3.61 -3.63
C GLY A 47 7.30 2.33 -3.74
N TYR A 48 7.08 1.62 -2.63
CA TYR A 48 6.22 0.44 -2.59
C TYR A 48 4.80 0.83 -2.96
N SER A 49 4.31 0.31 -4.08
CA SER A 49 2.98 0.60 -4.56
C SER A 49 2.32 -0.63 -5.11
N GLY A 50 1.00 -0.65 -4.99
CA GLY A 50 0.20 -1.76 -5.46
C GLY A 50 -1.26 -1.36 -5.49
N LYS A 51 -2.02 -2.20 -6.18
CA LYS A 51 -3.47 -2.07 -6.28
C LYS A 51 -4.06 -3.47 -6.25
N TRP A 52 -5.23 -3.55 -5.66
CA TRP A 52 -6.00 -4.76 -5.53
C TRP A 52 -7.39 -4.50 -6.07
N TRP A 53 -7.85 -5.45 -6.87
CA TRP A 53 -9.17 -5.45 -7.46
C TRP A 53 -9.87 -6.75 -7.08
N PRO A 54 -11.15 -6.70 -6.68
CA PRO A 54 -11.91 -7.89 -6.34
C PRO A 54 -12.23 -8.76 -7.57
N ASP A 55 -12.32 -8.15 -8.76
CA ASP A 55 -12.77 -8.81 -10.00
C ASP A 55 -11.69 -9.68 -10.68
N GLU A 56 -10.41 -9.29 -10.59
CA GLU A 56 -9.33 -9.88 -11.41
C GLU A 56 -8.53 -11.01 -10.72
N GLY A 57 -9.13 -11.70 -9.75
CA GLY A 57 -8.48 -12.85 -9.10
C GLY A 57 -7.22 -12.50 -8.30
N GLY A 58 -7.21 -11.34 -7.63
CA GLY A 58 -6.47 -11.13 -6.38
C GLY A 58 -4.96 -11.33 -6.39
N LYS A 59 -4.25 -11.08 -7.50
CA LYS A 59 -2.79 -10.99 -7.47
C LYS A 59 -2.39 -9.55 -7.13
N PRO A 60 -2.00 -9.24 -5.88
CA PRO A 60 -1.50 -7.91 -5.57
C PRO A 60 -0.24 -7.69 -6.40
N VAL A 61 -0.25 -6.65 -7.24
CA VAL A 61 0.91 -6.29 -8.04
C VAL A 61 1.85 -5.49 -7.13
N LEU A 62 2.65 -6.19 -6.32
CA LEU A 62 3.69 -5.56 -5.51
C LEU A 62 4.85 -5.17 -6.43
N ARG A 63 4.90 -3.90 -6.85
CA ARG A 63 6.10 -3.39 -7.52
C ARG A 63 7.15 -3.06 -6.45
N ARG A 64 8.06 -4.01 -6.22
CA ARG A 64 9.22 -3.81 -5.35
C ARG A 64 10.30 -3.07 -6.13
N HIS A 65 10.63 -1.84 -5.73
CA HIS A 65 11.91 -1.26 -6.12
C HIS A 65 13.00 -2.05 -5.39
N LYS A 66 13.83 -2.79 -6.12
CA LYS A 66 15.12 -3.24 -5.58
C LYS A 66 15.92 -1.97 -5.30
N VAL A 67 15.87 -1.49 -4.06
CA VAL A 67 16.94 -0.66 -3.53
C VAL A 67 18.16 -1.57 -3.55
N ALA A 68 18.97 -1.46 -4.60
CA ALA A 68 20.35 -1.86 -4.53
C ALA A 68 20.95 -0.91 -3.49
N ILE A 69 21.07 -1.40 -2.25
CA ILE A 69 22.00 -0.81 -1.30
C ILE A 69 23.35 -1.14 -1.90
N GLU A 70 23.85 -0.29 -2.80
CA GLU A 70 25.25 -0.34 -3.17
C GLU A 70 26.00 -0.01 -1.88
N ALA A 71 26.56 -1.06 -1.28
CA ALA A 71 27.45 -0.95 -0.15
C ALA A 71 28.63 -0.10 -0.61
N SER A 72 28.60 1.20 -0.32
CA SER A 72 29.80 2.03 -0.35
C SER A 72 30.73 1.49 0.73
N ALA A 73 31.62 0.60 0.31
CA ALA A 73 32.79 0.21 1.08
C ALA A 73 33.67 1.45 1.31
N PRO A 74 34.14 1.71 2.53
CA PRO A 74 35.18 2.71 2.77
C PRO A 74 36.56 2.14 2.42
N ASP A 75 37.42 2.98 1.83
CA ASP A 75 38.90 2.83 1.82
C ASP A 75 39.49 3.77 2.87
#